data_AF-A0A7V6A574-F1
#
_entry.id   AF-A0A7V6A574-F1
#
_cell.length_a   1.000
_cell.length_b   1.000
_cell.length_c   1.000
_cell.angle_alpha   90.00
_cell.angle_beta   90.00
_cell.angle_gamma   90.00
#
_symmetry.space_group_name_H-M   'P 1'
#
loop_
_entity.id
_entity.type
_entity.pdbx_description
1 polymer ?
#
loop_
_entity_poly.entity_id
_entity_poly.type
_entity_poly.pdbx_seq_one_letter_code
_entity_poly.pdbx_strand_id
1 'polypeptide(L)'
;MAKVAINGMGRIGRAALKIILDSTNLDLVAVNDLMPLDNLVYLLKYDSVYKRYHRNVEMQDGNLVIDGKTIKFLSVKDPAQLPWADLGVQLVFESTGVFTNTEGLQKHIQAGSQYVILSAPAKDVMCTIVHGVTQPPPSEKTFSCASCTTNCITPVIEIIGRHFGIRKATMTTIHAYTSSQAIVDGPAKKWARGRAGAANFVPT
;
A
#
# COMPACT_ATOMS: atom_id res chain seq x y z
N MET A 1 20.14 7.86 2.65
CA MET A 1 18.83 7.18 2.69
C MET A 1 17.78 8.10 2.11
N ALA A 2 16.86 7.58 1.31
CA ALA A 2 15.74 8.37 0.81
C ALA A 2 14.69 8.52 1.92
N LYS A 3 14.23 9.74 2.17
CA LYS A 3 13.18 10.00 3.17
C LYS A 3 11.83 9.59 2.59
N VAL A 4 11.11 8.72 3.30
CA VAL A 4 9.85 8.17 2.83
C VAL A 4 8.71 8.42 3.80
N ALA A 5 7.50 8.47 3.26
CA ALA A 5 6.26 8.50 4.03
C ALA A 5 5.26 7.45 3.54
N ILE A 6 4.35 7.04 4.42
CA ILE A 6 3.25 6.13 4.08
C ILE A 6 1.93 6.87 4.29
N ASN A 7 1.09 6.90 3.25
CA ASN A 7 -0.29 7.36 3.34
C ASN A 7 -1.23 6.14 3.40
N GLY A 8 -1.99 6.03 4.49
CA GLY A 8 -2.84 4.87 4.78
C GLY A 8 -2.11 3.76 5.53
N MET A 9 -2.45 3.59 6.80
CA MET A 9 -1.90 2.58 7.71
C MET A 9 -2.82 1.36 7.85
N GLY A 10 -3.43 0.96 6.72
CA GLY A 10 -4.16 -0.29 6.58
C GLY A 10 -3.23 -1.52 6.60
N ARG A 11 -3.71 -2.66 6.09
CA ARG A 11 -2.93 -3.91 6.02
C ARG A 11 -1.59 -3.73 5.29
N ILE A 12 -1.62 -3.07 4.12
CA ILE A 12 -0.43 -2.88 3.28
C ILE A 12 0.52 -1.85 3.90
N GLY A 13 0.01 -0.68 4.33
CA GLY A 13 0.84 0.34 4.96
C GLY A 13 1.58 -0.16 6.21
N ARG A 14 0.92 -0.93 7.08
CA ARG A 14 1.59 -1.53 8.26
C ARG A 14 2.64 -2.58 7.88
N ALA A 15 2.41 -3.38 6.84
CA ALA A 15 3.40 -4.35 6.36
C ALA A 15 4.60 -3.63 5.72
N ALA A 16 4.35 -2.60 4.90
CA ALA A 16 5.37 -1.78 4.28
C ALA A 16 6.22 -1.06 5.34
N LEU A 17 5.61 -0.51 6.39
CA LEU A 17 6.31 0.10 7.52
C LEU A 17 7.36 -0.84 8.11
N LYS A 18 6.98 -2.10 8.39
CA LYS A 18 7.89 -3.09 8.99
C LYS A 18 9.09 -3.36 8.07
N ILE A 19 8.83 -3.56 6.78
CA ILE A 19 9.88 -3.78 5.77
C ILE A 19 10.80 -2.57 5.62
N ILE A 20 10.24 -1.35 5.62
CA ILE A 20 11.01 -0.11 5.48
C ILE A 20 11.93 0.08 6.69
N LEU A 21 11.48 -0.28 7.90
CA LEU A 21 12.30 -0.21 9.12
C LEU A 21 13.45 -1.22 9.16
N ASP A 22 13.44 -2.25 8.31
CA ASP A 22 14.54 -3.20 8.11
C ASP A 22 15.49 -2.76 6.96
N SER A 23 15.14 -1.72 6.21
CA SER A 23 15.92 -1.24 5.07
C SER A 23 17.03 -0.28 5.47
N THR A 24 18.21 -0.44 4.86
CA THR A 24 19.33 0.51 5.00
C THR A 24 19.27 1.66 3.99
N ASN A 25 18.33 1.63 3.05
CA ASN A 25 18.24 2.61 1.96
C ASN A 25 17.14 3.65 2.17
N LEU A 26 16.16 3.33 3.02
CA LEU A 26 14.96 4.13 3.24
C LEU A 26 14.88 4.62 4.68
N ASP A 27 14.48 5.87 4.85
CA ASP A 27 14.26 6.49 6.15
C ASP A 27 12.79 6.87 6.28
N LEU A 28 12.01 6.08 7.03
CA LEU A 28 10.61 6.38 7.30
C LEU A 28 10.50 7.55 8.28
N VAL A 29 10.10 8.71 7.76
CA VAL A 29 10.01 9.95 8.55
C VAL A 29 8.59 10.29 8.98
N ALA A 30 7.58 9.81 8.24
CA ALA A 30 6.18 10.11 8.53
C ALA A 30 5.20 9.02 8.10
N VAL A 31 4.08 8.93 8.80
CA VAL A 31 2.90 8.16 8.41
C VAL A 31 1.66 9.02 8.54
N ASN A 32 0.70 8.84 7.64
CA ASN A 32 -0.60 9.52 7.68
C ASN A 32 -1.74 8.49 7.68
N ASP A 33 -2.68 8.62 8.62
CA ASP A 33 -3.94 7.88 8.61
C ASP A 33 -5.00 8.64 9.41
N LEU A 34 -6.28 8.31 9.20
CA LEU A 34 -7.40 8.91 9.94
C LEU A 34 -7.77 8.11 11.20
N MET A 35 -7.20 6.92 11.38
CA MET A 35 -7.35 6.15 12.60
C MET A 35 -6.60 6.83 13.77
N PRO A 36 -7.12 6.75 14.99
CA PRO A 36 -6.38 7.17 16.18
C PRO A 36 -5.01 6.48 16.30
N LEU A 37 -3.99 7.23 16.74
CA LEU A 37 -2.61 6.75 16.84
C LEU A 37 -2.44 5.57 17.81
N ASP A 38 -3.18 5.56 18.93
CA ASP A 38 -3.19 4.46 19.89
C ASP A 38 -3.69 3.15 19.25
N ASN A 39 -4.68 3.24 18.37
CA ASN A 39 -5.18 2.11 17.59
C ASN A 39 -4.13 1.65 16.56
N LEU A 40 -3.45 2.57 15.89
CA LEU A 40 -2.33 2.23 15.00
C LEU A 40 -1.22 1.48 15.76
N VAL A 41 -0.82 1.97 16.94
CA VAL A 41 0.17 1.32 17.81
C VAL A 41 -0.26 -0.10 18.16
N TYR A 42 -1.52 -0.28 18.56
CA TYR A 42 -2.09 -1.60 18.84
C TYR A 42 -2.02 -2.54 17.61
N LEU A 43 -2.47 -2.07 16.44
CA LEU A 43 -2.49 -2.85 15.21
C LEU A 43 -1.10 -3.13 14.61
N LEU A 44 -0.08 -2.36 15.00
CA LEU A 44 1.32 -2.64 14.67
C LEU A 44 1.88 -3.75 15.57
N LYS A 45 1.57 -3.70 16.89
CA LYS A 45 1.96 -4.72 17.87
C LYS A 45 1.34 -6.08 17.59
N TYR A 46 0.05 -6.10 17.22
CA TYR A 46 -0.75 -7.31 17.13
C TYR A 46 -1.34 -7.51 15.74
N ASP A 47 -0.82 -8.50 15.00
CA ASP A 47 -1.33 -8.89 13.69
C ASP A 47 -1.83 -10.34 13.73
N SER A 48 -3.08 -10.62 13.34
CA SER A 48 -3.61 -12.00 13.38
C SER A 48 -2.89 -12.95 12.43
N VAL A 49 -2.41 -12.43 11.29
CA VAL A 49 -1.73 -13.20 10.25
C VAL A 49 -0.22 -13.26 10.54
N TYR A 50 0.40 -12.08 10.75
CA TYR A 50 1.85 -11.96 10.94
C TYR A 50 2.31 -12.02 12.40
N LYS A 51 1.38 -12.25 13.32
CA LYS A 51 1.60 -12.40 14.76
C LYS A 51 2.13 -11.13 15.42
N ARG A 52 2.69 -11.29 16.63
CA ARG A 52 3.20 -10.17 17.43
C ARG A 52 4.43 -9.59 16.76
N TYR A 53 4.49 -8.27 16.64
CA TYR A 53 5.69 -7.60 16.18
C TYR A 53 6.75 -7.62 17.27
N HIS A 54 7.99 -7.92 16.90
CA HIS A 54 9.07 -8.16 17.87
C HIS A 54 9.70 -6.87 18.42
N ARG A 55 9.55 -5.75 17.71
CA ARG A 55 10.07 -4.43 18.11
C ARG A 55 9.17 -3.76 19.14
N ASN A 56 9.74 -2.91 19.99
CA ASN A 56 8.94 -2.06 20.87
C ASN A 56 8.21 -1.01 20.02
N VAL A 57 6.91 -0.87 20.23
CA VAL A 57 6.07 0.12 19.54
C VAL A 57 5.37 0.94 20.60
N GLU A 58 5.48 2.26 20.54
CA GLU A 58 4.86 3.14 21.51
C GLU A 58 4.43 4.44 20.84
N MET A 59 3.74 5.28 21.60
CA MET A 59 3.42 6.63 21.19
C MET A 59 4.05 7.59 22.18
N GLN A 60 4.66 8.65 21.66
CA GLN A 60 5.28 9.70 22.45
C GLN A 60 5.02 11.05 21.76
N ASP A 61 4.55 12.04 22.51
CA ASP A 61 4.29 13.40 22.03
C ASP A 61 3.45 13.46 20.74
N GLY A 62 2.45 12.58 20.65
CA GLY A 62 1.57 12.47 19.48
C GLY A 62 2.22 11.84 18.24
N ASN A 63 3.37 11.19 18.38
CA ASN A 63 4.09 10.51 17.29
C ASN A 63 4.23 9.01 17.56
N LEU A 64 4.47 8.25 16.50
CA LEU A 64 4.78 6.82 16.59
C LEU A 64 6.26 6.66 16.92
N VAL A 65 6.60 5.82 17.90
CA VAL A 65 7.98 5.50 18.25
C VAL A 65 8.18 3.99 18.14
N ILE A 66 9.21 3.56 17.40
CA ILE A 66 9.55 2.14 17.24
C ILE A 66 11.04 1.94 17.51
N ASP A 67 11.36 1.14 18.54
CA ASP A 67 12.73 0.96 19.05
C ASP A 67 13.49 2.30 19.22
N GLY A 68 12.81 3.30 19.81
CA GLY A 68 13.36 4.65 20.01
C GLY A 68 13.40 5.55 18.77
N LYS A 69 13.06 5.04 17.58
CA LYS A 69 12.93 5.87 16.37
C LYS A 69 11.58 6.56 16.34
N THR A 70 11.59 7.89 16.40
CA THR A 70 10.39 8.72 16.24
C THR A 70 10.01 8.86 14.77
N ILE A 71 8.74 8.58 14.46
CA ILE A 71 8.11 8.70 13.15
C ILE A 71 6.93 9.65 13.31
N LYS A 72 6.91 10.73 12.51
CA LYS A 72 5.83 11.73 12.57
C LYS A 72 4.50 11.05 12.26
N PHE A 73 3.53 11.17 13.16
CA PHE A 73 2.16 10.77 12.88
C PHE A 73 1.36 11.99 12.41
N LEU A 74 0.59 11.81 11.34
CA LEU A 74 -0.28 12.81 10.74
C LEU A 74 -1.68 12.22 10.59
N SER A 75 -2.69 13.09 10.68
CA SER A 75 -4.10 12.72 10.48
C SER A 75 -4.78 13.74 9.57
N VAL A 76 -4.33 13.79 8.32
CA VAL A 76 -4.79 14.73 7.29
C VAL A 76 -5.54 13.96 6.19
N LYS A 77 -6.77 14.39 5.90
CA LYS A 77 -7.64 13.73 4.93
C LYS A 77 -7.27 14.00 3.47
N ASP A 78 -6.89 15.24 3.17
CA ASP A 78 -6.53 15.66 1.81
C ASP A 78 -5.02 15.61 1.62
N PRO A 79 -4.48 14.76 0.72
CA PRO A 79 -3.04 14.63 0.56
C PRO A 79 -2.30 15.89 0.15
N ALA A 80 -2.98 16.85 -0.49
CA ALA A 80 -2.40 18.13 -0.90
C ALA A 80 -2.02 19.03 0.29
N GLN A 81 -2.59 18.77 1.48
CA GLN A 81 -2.33 19.52 2.71
C GLN A 81 -1.27 18.86 3.59
N LEU A 82 -0.68 17.75 3.15
CA LEU A 82 0.36 17.07 3.91
C LEU A 82 1.68 17.85 3.80
N PRO A 83 2.46 17.99 4.90
CA PRO A 83 3.68 18.79 4.91
C PRO A 83 4.89 18.01 4.36
N TRP A 84 4.77 17.41 3.16
CA TRP A 84 5.84 16.59 2.59
C TRP A 84 7.10 17.39 2.28
N ALA A 85 6.95 18.61 1.78
CA ALA A 85 8.06 19.54 1.56
C ALA A 85 8.83 19.81 2.87
N ASP A 86 8.13 20.20 3.93
CA ASP A 86 8.73 20.57 5.22
C ASP A 86 9.44 19.38 5.88
N LEU A 87 8.90 18.18 5.72
CA LEU A 87 9.49 16.94 6.23
C LEU A 87 10.61 16.39 5.33
N GLY A 88 10.80 16.97 4.13
CA GLY A 88 11.76 16.54 3.13
C GLY A 88 11.45 15.14 2.57
N VAL A 89 10.18 14.75 2.50
CA VAL A 89 9.74 13.45 1.99
C VAL A 89 10.02 13.40 0.49
N GLN A 90 10.77 12.40 0.04
CA GLN A 90 11.10 12.18 -1.36
C GLN A 90 10.15 11.18 -2.02
N LEU A 91 9.75 10.14 -1.29
CA LEU A 91 8.90 9.07 -1.81
C LEU A 91 7.71 8.83 -0.87
N VAL A 92 6.51 8.77 -1.44
CA VAL A 92 5.28 8.39 -0.72
C VAL A 92 4.78 7.03 -1.19
N PHE A 93 4.45 6.16 -0.23
CA PHE A 93 3.66 4.96 -0.46
C PHE A 93 2.18 5.27 -0.25
N GLU A 94 1.41 5.32 -1.33
CA GLU A 94 -0.04 5.50 -1.31
C GLU A 94 -0.74 4.15 -1.14
N SER A 95 -1.30 3.94 0.05
CA SER A 95 -1.91 2.68 0.50
C SER A 95 -3.23 2.84 1.22
N THR A 96 -3.91 3.97 1.02
CA THR A 96 -5.28 4.19 1.51
C THR A 96 -6.31 3.39 0.72
N GLY A 97 -6.05 3.13 -0.56
CA GLY A 97 -7.05 2.59 -1.51
C GLY A 97 -8.11 3.61 -1.94
N VAL A 98 -8.00 4.87 -1.49
CA VAL A 98 -8.89 5.98 -1.84
C VAL A 98 -8.33 6.70 -3.07
N PHE A 99 -7.08 7.14 -3.00
CA PHE A 99 -6.39 7.88 -4.06
C PHE A 99 -5.75 6.92 -5.06
N THR A 100 -6.58 6.41 -5.97
CA THR A 100 -6.25 5.30 -6.89
C THR A 100 -6.19 5.75 -8.35
N ASN A 101 -5.95 7.04 -8.59
CA ASN A 101 -5.86 7.62 -9.93
C ASN A 101 -4.75 8.68 -9.97
N THR A 102 -4.38 9.12 -11.18
CA THR A 102 -3.31 10.11 -11.38
C THR A 102 -3.55 11.38 -10.58
N GLU A 103 -4.76 11.93 -10.63
CA GLU A 103 -5.12 13.15 -9.89
C GLU A 103 -4.87 13.00 -8.37
N GLY A 104 -5.28 11.88 -7.78
CA GLY A 104 -5.07 11.59 -6.37
C GLY A 104 -3.59 11.49 -6.00
N LEU A 105 -2.77 10.85 -6.84
CA LEU A 105 -1.33 10.76 -6.63
C LEU A 105 -0.65 12.13 -6.77
N GLN A 106 -1.08 12.96 -7.72
CA GLN A 106 -0.50 14.30 -7.92
C GLN A 106 -0.66 15.21 -6.71
N LYS A 107 -1.65 14.99 -5.86
CA LYS A 107 -1.79 15.72 -4.59
C LYS A 107 -0.58 15.55 -3.67
N HIS A 108 0.04 14.37 -3.65
CA HIS A 108 1.28 14.16 -2.89
C HIS A 108 2.47 14.89 -3.51
N ILE A 109 2.53 14.99 -4.84
CA ILE A 109 3.56 15.76 -5.53
C ILE A 109 3.39 17.26 -5.22
N GLN A 110 2.15 17.76 -5.26
CA GLN A 110 1.82 19.15 -4.90
C GLN A 110 2.20 19.48 -3.45
N ALA A 111 2.02 18.53 -2.53
CA ALA A 111 2.45 18.63 -1.14
C ALA A 111 3.99 18.61 -0.95
N GLY A 112 4.76 18.31 -2.00
CA GLY A 112 6.22 18.43 -2.02
C GLY A 112 7.01 17.13 -2.12
N SER A 113 6.35 15.98 -2.28
CA SER A 113 7.06 14.73 -2.56
C SER A 113 7.57 14.64 -4.00
N GLN A 114 8.61 13.85 -4.25
CA GLN A 114 9.20 13.70 -5.59
C GLN A 114 8.62 12.51 -6.36
N TYR A 115 8.31 11.42 -5.65
CA TYR A 115 7.79 10.17 -6.20
C TYR A 115 6.61 9.66 -5.38
N VAL A 116 5.67 8.99 -6.05
CA VAL A 116 4.51 8.37 -5.41
C VAL A 116 4.30 6.96 -5.98
N ILE A 117 4.23 5.99 -5.08
CA ILE A 117 3.98 4.58 -5.41
C ILE A 117 2.58 4.21 -4.93
N LEU A 118 1.71 3.85 -5.85
CA LEU A 118 0.38 3.33 -5.54
C LEU A 118 0.42 1.81 -5.30
N SER A 119 -0.09 1.37 -4.16
CA SER A 119 -0.14 -0.05 -3.76
C SER A 119 -1.36 -0.83 -4.29
N ALA A 120 -1.97 -0.35 -5.37
CA ALA A 120 -3.15 -0.94 -6.00
C ALA A 120 -3.14 -0.65 -7.51
N PRO A 121 -3.96 -1.36 -8.33
CA PRO A 121 -4.20 -0.96 -9.71
C PRO A 121 -4.77 0.46 -9.79
N ALA A 122 -4.26 1.26 -10.70
CA ALA A 122 -4.84 2.56 -11.01
C ALA A 122 -6.22 2.41 -11.68
N LYS A 123 -7.11 3.38 -11.45
CA LYS A 123 -8.44 3.45 -12.10
C LYS A 123 -8.37 4.04 -13.50
N ASP A 124 -7.35 4.82 -13.77
CA ASP A 124 -7.00 5.41 -15.06
C ASP A 124 -5.75 4.75 -15.65
N VAL A 125 -5.38 5.16 -16.86
CA VAL A 125 -4.17 4.67 -17.51
C VAL A 125 -2.96 5.29 -16.83
N MET A 126 -2.20 4.46 -16.12
CA MET A 126 -1.00 4.85 -15.38
C MET A 126 0.11 3.83 -15.60
N CYS A 127 1.36 4.30 -15.55
CA CYS A 127 2.52 3.41 -15.50
C CYS A 127 2.34 2.36 -14.39
N THR A 128 2.39 1.09 -14.75
CA THR A 128 2.19 -0.03 -13.82
C THR A 128 3.42 -0.92 -13.83
N ILE A 129 4.02 -1.09 -12.65
CA ILE A 129 5.29 -1.75 -12.44
C ILE A 129 5.10 -3.04 -11.66
N VAL A 130 5.64 -4.13 -12.19
CA VAL A 130 5.89 -5.36 -11.44
C VAL A 130 7.39 -5.49 -11.29
N HIS A 131 7.86 -5.39 -10.04
CA HIS A 131 9.28 -5.39 -9.73
C HIS A 131 9.97 -6.64 -10.30
N GLY A 132 11.12 -6.44 -10.94
CA GLY A 132 11.88 -7.51 -11.59
C GLY A 132 11.37 -7.91 -12.98
N VAL A 133 10.22 -7.40 -13.43
CA VAL A 133 9.66 -7.71 -14.76
C VAL A 133 9.56 -6.47 -15.64
N THR A 134 8.99 -5.38 -15.12
CA THR A 134 8.88 -4.10 -15.83
C THR A 134 9.62 -3.00 -15.08
N GLN A 135 10.03 -1.95 -15.81
CA GLN A 135 10.73 -0.78 -15.27
C GLN A 135 9.99 0.48 -15.66
N PRO A 136 9.91 1.49 -14.77
CA PRO A 136 9.30 2.77 -15.11
C PRO A 136 10.20 3.55 -16.07
N PRO A 137 9.64 4.37 -16.98
CA PRO A 137 10.41 5.38 -17.70
C PRO A 137 11.12 6.32 -16.71
N PRO A 138 12.33 6.82 -17.02
CA PRO A 138 13.07 7.70 -16.11
C PRO A 138 12.32 8.99 -15.71
N SER A 139 11.39 9.46 -16.54
CA SER A 139 10.58 10.64 -16.28
C SER A 139 9.37 10.38 -15.40
N GLU A 140 9.01 9.11 -15.16
CA GLU A 140 7.79 8.73 -14.44
C GLU A 140 7.98 8.91 -12.93
N LYS A 141 7.19 9.82 -12.35
CA LYS A 141 7.25 10.12 -10.91
C LYS A 141 6.16 9.39 -10.12
N THR A 142 5.11 8.95 -10.80
CA THR A 142 3.95 8.33 -10.16
C THR A 142 3.64 7.01 -10.86
N PHE A 143 3.61 5.92 -10.13
CA PHE A 143 3.31 4.62 -10.73
C PHE A 143 2.56 3.69 -9.77
N SER A 144 1.84 2.75 -10.36
CA SER A 144 1.15 1.67 -9.67
C SER A 144 2.07 0.46 -9.54
N CYS A 145 2.10 -0.17 -8.36
CA CYS A 145 2.70 -1.49 -8.14
C CYS A 145 1.70 -2.63 -8.43
N ALA A 146 0.71 -2.38 -9.29
CA ALA A 146 -0.33 -3.31 -9.69
C ALA A 146 -1.13 -3.89 -8.50
N SER A 147 -1.62 -5.12 -8.66
CA SER A 147 -2.27 -5.90 -7.58
C SER A 147 -1.38 -7.04 -7.10
N CYS A 148 -1.72 -7.63 -5.95
CA CYS A 148 -1.09 -8.87 -5.46
C CYS A 148 -1.12 -9.99 -6.50
N THR A 149 -2.26 -10.20 -7.17
CA THR A 149 -2.40 -11.23 -8.20
C THR A 149 -1.56 -10.91 -9.43
N THR A 150 -1.48 -9.64 -9.85
CA THR A 150 -0.62 -9.22 -10.97
C THR A 150 0.83 -9.54 -10.66
N ASN A 151 1.33 -9.17 -9.47
CA ASN A 151 2.70 -9.47 -9.05
C ASN A 151 2.98 -10.97 -9.03
N CYS A 152 2.00 -11.81 -8.68
CA CYS A 152 2.14 -13.26 -8.68
C CYS A 152 2.26 -13.85 -10.11
N ILE A 153 1.37 -13.45 -11.03
CA ILE A 153 1.27 -14.11 -12.34
C ILE A 153 2.24 -13.53 -13.39
N THR A 154 2.60 -12.25 -13.26
CA THR A 154 3.38 -11.53 -14.28
C THR A 154 4.75 -12.14 -14.57
N PRO A 155 5.57 -12.55 -13.58
CA PRO A 155 6.84 -13.23 -13.86
C PRO A 155 6.67 -14.54 -14.65
N VAL A 156 5.64 -15.33 -14.31
CA VAL A 156 5.36 -16.60 -14.99
C VAL A 156 4.97 -16.36 -16.45
N ILE A 157 4.08 -15.40 -16.70
CA ILE A 157 3.63 -15.04 -18.05
C ILE A 157 4.78 -14.46 -18.87
N GLU A 158 5.67 -13.68 -18.25
CA GLU A 158 6.82 -13.12 -18.95
C GLU A 158 7.77 -14.22 -19.45
N ILE A 159 8.11 -15.18 -18.59
CA ILE A 159 9.00 -16.31 -18.95
C ILE A 159 8.36 -17.11 -20.08
N ILE A 160 7.08 -17.47 -19.94
CA ILE A 160 6.39 -18.25 -20.98
C ILE A 160 6.31 -17.46 -22.29
N GLY A 161 5.99 -16.17 -22.21
CA GLY A 161 5.89 -15.29 -23.37
C GLY A 161 7.20 -15.17 -24.14
N ARG A 162 8.34 -15.03 -23.43
CA ARG A 162 9.67 -14.91 -24.05
C ARG A 162 10.16 -16.20 -24.69
N HIS A 163 9.90 -17.35 -24.06
CA HIS A 163 10.49 -18.62 -24.49
C HIS A 163 9.60 -19.44 -25.42
N PHE A 164 8.28 -19.39 -25.22
CA PHE A 164 7.34 -20.27 -25.92
C PHE A 164 6.28 -19.50 -26.72
N GLY A 165 6.05 -18.23 -26.39
CA GLY A 165 4.94 -17.45 -26.91
C GLY A 165 3.60 -17.87 -26.30
N ILE A 166 2.61 -16.98 -26.36
CA ILE A 166 1.28 -17.21 -25.80
C ILE A 166 0.23 -16.89 -26.84
N ARG A 167 -0.54 -17.89 -27.27
CA ARG A 167 -1.68 -17.68 -28.17
C ARG A 167 -2.96 -17.31 -27.41
N LYS A 168 -3.22 -17.97 -26.28
CA LYS A 168 -4.38 -17.74 -25.41
C LYS A 168 -4.05 -18.24 -24.00
N ALA A 169 -4.52 -17.53 -22.98
CA ALA A 169 -4.38 -17.92 -21.59
C ALA A 169 -5.70 -17.68 -20.83
N THR A 170 -5.93 -18.47 -19.79
CA THR A 170 -6.95 -18.22 -18.77
C THR A 170 -6.27 -18.36 -17.41
N MET A 171 -6.72 -17.57 -16.43
CA MET A 171 -6.17 -17.60 -15.07
C MET A 171 -7.32 -17.64 -14.08
N THR A 172 -7.18 -18.47 -13.06
CA THR A 172 -8.04 -18.46 -11.88
C THR A 172 -7.14 -18.35 -10.66
N THR A 173 -7.45 -17.41 -9.77
CA THR A 173 -6.77 -17.28 -8.49
C THR A 173 -7.70 -17.75 -7.38
N ILE A 174 -7.25 -18.71 -6.57
CA ILE A 174 -7.91 -19.04 -5.31
C ILE A 174 -7.31 -18.08 -4.28
N HIS A 175 -8.08 -17.06 -3.92
CA HIS A 175 -7.59 -15.90 -3.20
C HIS A 175 -8.18 -15.83 -1.79
N ALA A 176 -7.37 -15.44 -0.80
CA ALA A 176 -7.85 -15.16 0.55
C ALA A 176 -8.88 -14.02 0.56
N TYR A 177 -9.84 -14.03 1.49
CA TYR A 177 -10.76 -12.91 1.59
C TYR A 177 -10.03 -11.63 2.04
N THR A 178 -10.56 -10.47 1.66
CA THR A 178 -9.93 -9.16 1.96
C THR A 178 -10.89 -8.24 2.71
N SER A 179 -10.40 -7.09 3.18
CA SER A 179 -11.25 -6.07 3.83
C SER A 179 -12.34 -5.48 2.94
N SER A 180 -12.33 -5.79 1.64
CA SER A 180 -13.39 -5.39 0.70
C SER A 180 -14.59 -6.36 0.67
N GLN A 181 -14.52 -7.47 1.43
CA GLN A 181 -15.63 -8.39 1.65
C GLN A 181 -16.22 -8.17 3.03
N ALA A 182 -17.53 -8.38 3.15
CA ALA A 182 -18.21 -8.23 4.42
C ALA A 182 -17.91 -9.41 5.36
N ILE A 183 -17.83 -9.13 6.67
CA ILE A 183 -17.70 -10.19 7.69
C ILE A 183 -19.04 -10.93 7.91
N VAL A 184 -20.15 -10.22 7.75
CA VAL A 184 -21.53 -10.71 7.81
C VAL A 184 -22.26 -10.21 6.56
N ASP A 185 -23.26 -10.95 6.09
CA ASP A 185 -24.05 -10.59 4.91
C ASP A 185 -24.58 -9.14 5.00
N GLY A 186 -24.31 -8.33 3.98
CA GLY A 186 -24.67 -6.91 3.95
C GLY A 186 -24.64 -6.29 2.55
N PRO A 187 -25.13 -5.05 2.40
CA PRO A 187 -25.21 -4.38 1.11
C PRO A 187 -23.81 -4.09 0.54
N ALA A 188 -23.60 -4.42 -0.74
CA ALA A 188 -22.36 -4.14 -1.45
C ALA A 188 -22.62 -3.86 -2.93
N LYS A 189 -21.81 -2.98 -3.54
CA LYS A 189 -21.89 -2.68 -4.98
C LYS A 189 -21.73 -3.94 -5.85
N LYS A 190 -20.79 -4.82 -5.47
CA LYS A 190 -20.68 -6.18 -6.03
C LYS A 190 -21.42 -7.14 -5.08
N TRP A 191 -22.60 -7.60 -5.46
CA TRP A 191 -23.49 -8.37 -4.59
C TRP A 191 -22.80 -9.59 -3.94
N ALA A 192 -21.98 -10.32 -4.70
CA ALA A 192 -21.24 -11.47 -4.19
C ALA A 192 -20.27 -11.11 -3.04
N ARG A 193 -19.67 -9.92 -3.06
CA ARG A 193 -18.77 -9.45 -1.98
C ARG A 193 -19.50 -8.99 -0.71
N GLY A 194 -20.82 -8.81 -0.81
CA GLY A 194 -21.68 -8.52 0.34
C GLY A 194 -21.92 -9.75 1.21
N ARG A 195 -21.63 -10.97 0.71
CA ARG A 195 -21.73 -12.21 1.48
C ARG A 195 -20.58 -12.32 2.49
N ALA A 196 -20.83 -13.02 3.60
CA ALA A 196 -19.86 -13.29 4.66
C ALA A 196 -18.60 -13.99 4.09
N GLY A 197 -17.51 -13.23 3.98
CA GLY A 197 -16.31 -13.63 3.23
C GLY A 197 -15.54 -14.80 3.84
N ALA A 198 -15.64 -15.02 5.14
CA ALA A 198 -15.01 -16.15 5.83
C ALA A 198 -15.83 -17.45 5.79
N ALA A 199 -17.05 -17.40 5.23
CA ALA A 199 -17.98 -18.53 5.21
C ALA A 199 -18.40 -18.96 3.79
N ASN A 200 -17.83 -18.35 2.74
CA ASN A 200 -18.25 -18.58 1.36
C ASN A 200 -17.05 -18.63 0.39
N PHE A 201 -17.19 -19.40 -0.69
CA PHE A 201 -16.44 -19.18 -1.92
C PHE A 201 -17.12 -18.07 -2.72
N VAL A 202 -16.41 -16.97 -3.00
CA VAL A 202 -16.97 -15.77 -3.61
C VAL A 202 -16.33 -15.50 -4.98
N PRO A 203 -16.99 -15.84 -6.10
CA PRO A 203 -16.53 -15.45 -7.44
C PRO A 203 -16.61 -13.93 -7.63
N THR A 204 -15.54 -13.27 -8.10
CA THR A 204 -15.48 -11.80 -8.24
C THR A 204 -14.42 -11.28 -9.22
#